data_AF-A0AAN9W086-F1
#
_entry.id   AF-A0AAN9W086-F1
#
_cell.length_a   1.000
_cell.length_b   1.000
_cell.length_c   1.000
_cell.angle_alpha   90.00
_cell.angle_beta   90.00
_cell.angle_gamma   90.00
#
_symmetry.space_group_name_H-M   'P 1'
#
loop_
_entity.id
_entity.type
_entity.pdbx_description
1 polymer ?
#
loop_
_entity_poly.entity_id
_entity_poly.type
_entity_poly.pdbx_seq_one_letter_code
_entity_poly.pdbx_strand_id
1 'polypeptide(L)'
;MEEVLSNMEIKTICPKSFRQAESHLGEVWSDVLFQKMKEAGEEEKNLAIEKGDVTEDGTPFITVIVDGGWSHRSHGHRYTANSGVSCVIGMRTQKILDLGIRNKYCSMCEYREARQLDPKHDKCYKNWDGASASMEKDMLVE
;
A
#
# COMPACT_ATOMS: atom_id res chain seq x y z
N MET A 1 -5.59 -26.32 -16.91
CA MET A 1 -6.06 -26.55 -15.51
C MET A 1 -7.57 -26.58 -15.46
N GLU A 2 -8.29 -25.62 -16.06
CA GLU A 2 -9.76 -25.68 -16.20
C GLU A 2 -10.27 -26.96 -16.88
N GLU A 3 -9.63 -27.41 -17.97
CA GLU A 3 -10.01 -28.67 -18.64
C GLU A 3 -9.87 -29.90 -17.73
N VAL A 4 -8.84 -29.93 -16.87
CA VAL A 4 -8.62 -31.04 -15.92
C VAL A 4 -9.69 -31.03 -14.83
N LEU A 5 -10.01 -29.85 -14.28
CA LEU A 5 -11.02 -29.69 -13.24
C LEU A 5 -12.43 -29.96 -13.77
N SER A 6 -12.72 -29.57 -15.01
CA SER A 6 -13.97 -29.89 -15.69
C SER A 6 -14.16 -31.40 -15.90
N ASN A 7 -13.09 -32.13 -16.25
CA ASN A 7 -13.12 -33.60 -16.35
C ASN A 7 -13.35 -34.29 -15.01
N MET A 8 -13.02 -33.63 -13.89
CA MET A 8 -13.25 -34.13 -12.54
C MET A 8 -14.59 -33.65 -11.95
N GLU A 9 -15.45 -33.01 -12.74
CA GLU A 9 -16.71 -32.38 -12.30
C GLU A 9 -16.54 -31.35 -11.17
N ILE A 10 -15.33 -30.81 -11.02
CA ILE A 10 -15.03 -29.77 -10.03
C ILE A 10 -15.41 -28.42 -10.63
N LYS A 11 -16.42 -27.78 -10.04
CA LYS A 11 -16.82 -26.41 -10.44
C LYS A 11 -15.66 -25.45 -10.21
N THR A 12 -15.18 -24.84 -11.30
CA THR A 12 -14.20 -23.75 -11.24
C THR A 12 -14.92 -22.42 -11.03
N ILE A 13 -14.28 -21.50 -10.30
CA ILE A 13 -14.80 -20.15 -10.12
C ILE A 13 -14.62 -19.40 -11.44
N CYS A 14 -15.70 -18.78 -11.93
CA CYS A 14 -15.63 -17.92 -13.10
C CYS A 14 -14.68 -16.72 -12.83
N PRO A 15 -13.75 -16.39 -13.74
CA PRO A 15 -12.80 -15.29 -13.56
C PRO A 15 -13.45 -13.95 -13.22
N LYS A 16 -14.65 -13.68 -13.75
CA LYS A 16 -15.41 -12.45 -13.43
C LYS A 16 -15.84 -12.41 -11.97
N SER A 17 -16.42 -13.51 -11.48
CA SER A 17 -16.85 -13.64 -10.08
C SER A 17 -15.66 -13.60 -9.12
N PHE A 18 -14.53 -14.22 -9.50
CA PHE A 18 -13.30 -14.15 -8.73
C PHE A 18 -12.80 -12.71 -8.57
N ARG A 19 -12.66 -11.96 -9.68
CA ARG A 19 -12.21 -10.55 -9.64
C ARG A 19 -13.15 -9.65 -8.86
N GLN A 20 -14.46 -9.91 -8.93
CA GLN A 20 -15.44 -9.15 -8.14
C GLN A 20 -15.25 -9.40 -6.64
N ALA A 21 -15.08 -10.66 -6.25
CA ALA A 21 -14.82 -11.02 -4.86
C ALA A 21 -13.46 -10.47 -4.37
N GLU A 22 -12.41 -10.59 -5.18
CA GLU A 22 -11.08 -10.02 -4.90
C GLU A 22 -11.15 -8.51 -4.71
N SER A 23 -11.83 -7.79 -5.61
CA SER A 23 -11.99 -6.35 -5.50
C SER A 23 -12.76 -5.94 -4.24
N HIS A 24 -13.82 -6.66 -3.89
CA HIS A 24 -14.59 -6.38 -2.68
C HIS A 24 -13.75 -6.63 -1.42
N LEU A 25 -13.01 -7.75 -1.39
CA LEU A 25 -12.13 -8.08 -0.30
C LEU A 25 -11.02 -7.04 -0.13
N GLY A 26 -10.47 -6.53 -1.23
CA GLY A 26 -9.48 -5.46 -1.22
C GLY A 26 -9.98 -4.17 -0.57
N GLU A 27 -11.23 -3.78 -0.85
CA GLU A 27 -11.88 -2.61 -0.20
C GLU A 27 -12.01 -2.84 1.31
N VAL A 28 -12.55 -4.00 1.72
CA VAL A 28 -12.70 -4.35 3.14
C VAL A 28 -11.36 -4.37 3.86
N TRP A 29 -10.31 -4.94 3.24
CA TRP A 29 -8.97 -4.95 3.82
C TRP A 29 -8.39 -3.55 3.98
N SER A 30 -8.60 -2.67 3.00
CA SER A 30 -8.16 -1.27 3.09
C SER A 30 -8.82 -0.56 4.26
N ASP A 31 -10.13 -0.74 4.43
CA ASP A 31 -10.88 -0.12 5.54
C ASP A 31 -10.42 -0.64 6.89
N VAL A 32 -10.27 -1.97 7.03
CA VAL A 32 -9.80 -2.60 8.28
C VAL A 32 -8.38 -2.15 8.60
N LEU A 33 -7.49 -2.09 7.61
CA LEU A 33 -6.12 -1.63 7.80
C LEU A 33 -6.10 -0.19 8.31
N PHE A 34 -6.87 0.71 7.69
CA PHE A 34 -6.95 2.10 8.12
C PHE A 34 -7.44 2.25 9.56
N GLN A 35 -8.49 1.51 9.93
CA GLN A 35 -8.98 1.53 11.32
C GLN A 35 -7.92 1.02 12.31
N LYS A 36 -7.20 -0.06 11.96
CA LYS A 36 -6.16 -0.62 12.82
C LYS A 36 -4.96 0.31 12.98
N MET A 37 -4.57 1.03 11.92
CA MET A 37 -3.52 2.05 12.00
C MET A 37 -3.93 3.22 12.90
N LYS A 38 -5.20 3.66 12.82
CA LYS A 38 -5.72 4.70 13.71
C LYS A 38 -5.73 4.28 15.17
N GLU A 39 -6.22 3.08 15.46
CA GLU A 39 -6.19 2.50 16.82
C GLU A 39 -4.75 2.41 17.36
N ALA A 40 -3.81 1.97 16.54
CA ALA A 40 -2.39 1.88 16.90
C ALA A 40 -1.78 3.27 17.19
N GLY A 41 -2.14 4.29 16.41
CA GLY A 41 -1.72 5.67 16.63
C GLY A 41 -2.27 6.26 17.93
N GLU A 42 -3.53 5.98 18.27
CA GLU A 42 -4.12 6.40 19.55
C GLU A 42 -3.42 5.74 20.75
N GLU A 43 -3.07 4.46 20.64
CA GLU A 43 -2.33 3.72 21.67
C GLU A 43 -0.92 4.30 21.89
N GLU A 44 -0.15 4.53 20.82
CA GLU A 44 1.17 5.17 20.92
C GLU A 44 1.09 6.58 21.51
N LYS A 45 0.08 7.36 21.11
CA LYS A 45 -0.16 8.70 21.66
C LYS A 45 -0.42 8.65 23.17
N ASN A 46 -1.27 7.73 23.63
CA ASN A 46 -1.58 7.60 25.05
C ASN A 46 -0.33 7.21 25.86
N LEU A 47 0.46 6.26 25.34
CA LEU A 47 1.74 5.87 25.96
C LEU A 47 2.77 7.02 26.00
N ALA A 48 2.77 7.90 25.00
CA ALA A 48 3.62 9.11 25.00
C ALA A 48 3.22 10.07 26.13
N ILE A 49 1.91 10.33 26.29
CA ILE A 49 1.38 11.19 27.36
C ILE A 49 1.71 10.61 28.74
N GLU A 50 1.50 9.31 28.95
CA GLU A 50 1.77 8.63 30.23
C GLU A 50 3.23 8.74 30.66
N LYS A 51 4.15 8.71 29.69
CA LYS A 51 5.59 8.83 29.96
C LYS A 51 6.06 10.29 30.07
N GLY A 52 5.21 11.26 29.74
CA GLY A 52 5.55 12.68 29.72
C GLY A 52 6.34 13.11 28.48
N ASP A 53 6.30 12.33 27.40
CA ASP A 53 6.92 12.67 26.11
C ASP A 53 6.02 13.66 25.36
N VAL A 54 5.98 14.89 25.88
CA VAL A 54 5.10 15.97 25.43
C VAL A 54 5.95 17.22 25.21
N THR A 55 5.71 17.93 24.11
CA THR A 55 6.38 19.21 23.84
C THR A 55 5.91 20.30 24.81
N GLU A 56 6.61 21.45 24.82
CA GLU A 56 6.22 22.63 25.62
C GLU A 56 4.78 23.09 25.33
N ASP A 57 4.32 22.91 24.08
CA ASP A 57 2.97 23.24 23.63
C ASP A 57 1.90 22.19 23.98
N GLY A 58 2.27 21.12 24.70
CA GLY A 58 1.34 20.06 25.08
C GLY A 58 1.10 18.99 24.00
N THR A 59 1.92 18.96 22.94
CA THR A 59 1.76 17.98 21.85
C THR A 59 2.58 16.71 22.14
N PRO A 60 1.95 15.52 22.21
CA PRO A 60 2.70 14.28 22.42
C PRO A 60 3.54 13.93 21.18
N PHE A 61 4.76 13.44 21.41
CA PHE A 61 5.63 12.97 20.35
C PHE A 61 6.05 11.52 20.57
N ILE A 62 6.23 10.80 19.46
CA ILE A 62 6.56 9.38 19.47
C ILE A 62 7.81 9.11 18.65
N THR A 63 8.58 8.11 19.06
CA THR A 63 9.62 7.54 18.22
C THR A 63 8.99 6.52 17.28
N VAL A 64 9.33 6.61 16.00
CA VAL A 64 8.87 5.66 14.99
C VAL A 64 10.06 5.02 14.29
N ILE A 65 9.85 3.81 13.79
CA ILE A 65 10.73 3.14 12.85
C ILE A 65 10.10 3.31 11.47
N VAL A 66 10.91 3.66 10.50
CA VAL A 66 10.49 3.76 9.11
C VAL A 66 11.22 2.72 8.30
N ASP A 67 10.49 1.99 7.46
CA ASP A 67 11.06 1.07 6.49
C ASP A 67 10.40 1.24 5.11
N GLY A 68 11.12 0.84 4.07
CA GLY A 68 10.75 1.03 2.69
C GLY A 68 11.06 -0.20 1.84
N GLY A 69 10.12 -0.58 0.97
CA GLY A 69 10.24 -1.69 0.05
C GLY A 69 10.02 -1.26 -1.39
N TRP A 70 10.74 -1.90 -2.32
CA TRP A 70 10.54 -1.70 -3.76
C TRP A 70 10.32 -3.04 -4.45
N SER A 71 9.42 -3.06 -5.44
CA SER A 71 9.11 -4.28 -6.21
C SER A 71 10.29 -4.79 -7.04
N HIS A 72 11.29 -3.95 -7.27
CA HIS A 72 12.54 -4.34 -7.91
C HIS A 72 13.73 -3.83 -7.10
N ARG A 73 14.44 -4.76 -6.44
CA ARG A 73 15.69 -4.47 -5.74
C ARG A 73 16.81 -4.29 -6.74
N SER A 74 17.37 -3.08 -6.83
CA SER A 74 18.62 -2.84 -7.55
C SER A 74 19.71 -2.48 -6.55
N HIS A 75 20.92 -3.05 -6.71
CA HIS A 75 22.08 -2.74 -5.88
C HIS A 75 22.70 -1.36 -6.20
N GLY A 76 21.87 -0.31 -6.28
CA GLY A 76 22.30 1.08 -6.50
C GLY A 76 22.47 1.53 -7.96
N HIS A 77 22.11 0.71 -8.95
CA HIS A 77 22.40 1.02 -10.35
C HIS A 77 21.20 1.12 -11.28
N ARG A 78 20.02 0.60 -10.91
CA ARG A 78 18.91 0.44 -11.86
C ARG A 78 17.67 1.27 -11.53
N TYR A 79 17.32 1.50 -10.26
CA TYR A 79 16.20 2.38 -9.83
C TYR A 79 14.93 2.29 -10.71
N THR A 80 14.62 1.08 -11.21
CA THR A 80 13.54 0.81 -12.18
C THR A 80 12.30 0.23 -11.52
N ALA A 81 12.16 0.35 -10.20
CA ALA A 81 11.02 -0.21 -9.49
C ALA A 81 9.72 0.47 -9.94
N ASN A 82 8.76 -0.35 -10.37
CA ASN A 82 7.45 0.11 -10.80
C ASN A 82 6.50 0.38 -9.64
N SER A 83 6.85 -0.09 -8.45
CA SER A 83 6.10 0.13 -7.22
C SER A 83 7.06 0.25 -6.04
N GLY A 84 6.71 1.13 -5.10
CA GLY A 84 7.36 1.30 -3.82
C GLY A 84 6.32 1.36 -2.71
N VAL A 85 6.71 0.91 -1.52
CA VAL A 85 5.93 0.97 -0.29
C VAL A 85 6.82 1.55 0.80
N SER A 86 6.27 2.39 1.68
CA SER A 86 6.89 2.72 2.96
C SER A 86 5.92 2.44 4.08
N CYS A 87 6.45 2.05 5.23
CA CYS A 87 5.67 1.88 6.45
C CYS A 87 6.28 2.69 7.58
N VAL A 88 5.40 3.24 8.41
CA VAL A 88 5.76 3.85 9.70
C VAL A 88 5.29 2.91 10.79
N ILE A 89 6.19 2.54 11.69
CA ILE A 89 5.95 1.58 12.76
C ILE A 89 6.20 2.26 14.11
N GLY A 90 5.27 2.14 15.04
CA GLY A 90 5.42 2.66 16.39
C GLY A 90 6.53 1.93 17.14
N MET A 91 7.50 2.66 17.72
CA MET A 91 8.64 2.04 18.40
C MET A 91 8.23 1.24 19.64
N ARG A 92 7.13 1.59 20.31
CA ARG A 92 6.73 0.93 21.58
C ARG A 92 5.80 -0.23 21.33
N THR A 93 4.76 0.03 20.55
CA THR A 93 3.70 -0.92 20.23
C THR A 93 4.13 -1.91 19.15
N GLN A 94 5.13 -1.57 18.33
CA GLN A 94 5.58 -2.34 17.16
C GLN A 94 4.45 -2.56 16.14
N LYS A 95 3.45 -1.66 16.12
CA LYS A 95 2.30 -1.68 15.22
C LYS A 95 2.51 -0.70 14.07
N ILE A 96 1.93 -1.01 12.92
CA ILE A 96 1.91 -0.11 11.76
C ILE A 96 1.02 1.09 12.09
N LEU A 97 1.56 2.29 11.91
CA LEU A 97 0.89 3.56 12.11
C LEU A 97 0.49 4.20 10.78
N ASP A 98 1.29 3.98 9.74
CA ASP A 98 1.03 4.51 8.41
C ASP A 98 1.64 3.62 7.31
N LEU A 99 1.04 3.64 6.12
CA LEU A 99 1.48 2.90 4.95
C LEU A 99 1.32 3.75 3.68
N GLY A 100 2.44 4.15 3.08
CA GLY A 100 2.48 4.85 1.81
C GLY A 100 2.76 3.89 0.65
N ILE A 101 2.10 4.09 -0.50
CA ILE A 101 2.31 3.30 -1.72
C ILE A 101 2.44 4.22 -2.92
N ARG A 102 3.45 3.97 -3.76
CA ARG A 102 3.66 4.65 -5.05
C ARG A 102 3.79 3.65 -6.18
N ASN A 103 2.98 3.80 -7.22
CA ASN A 103 3.00 2.97 -8.42
C ASN A 103 3.19 3.81 -9.69
N LYS A 104 4.17 3.41 -10.48
CA LYS A 104 4.46 3.94 -11.83
C LYS A 104 3.68 3.23 -12.93
N TYR A 105 3.23 2.02 -12.64
CA TYR A 105 2.72 1.10 -13.63
C TYR A 105 1.27 0.71 -13.32
N CYS A 106 0.45 0.73 -14.36
CA CYS A 106 -0.87 0.13 -14.35
C CYS A 106 -1.10 -0.55 -15.71
N SER A 107 -1.38 -1.85 -15.70
CA SER A 107 -1.59 -2.63 -16.93
C SER A 107 -2.78 -2.14 -17.75
N MET A 108 -3.82 -1.60 -17.09
CA MET A 108 -4.99 -1.03 -17.76
C MET A 108 -4.68 0.31 -18.43
N CYS A 109 -3.81 1.14 -17.83
CA CYS A 109 -3.29 2.34 -18.50
C CYS A 109 -2.53 1.95 -19.76
N GLU A 110 -1.56 1.04 -19.64
CA GLU A 110 -0.72 0.62 -20.77
C GLU A 110 -1.55 0.01 -21.90
N TYR A 111 -2.52 -0.84 -21.57
CA TYR A 111 -3.43 -1.44 -22.54
C TYR A 111 -4.26 -0.39 -23.31
N ARG A 112 -4.76 0.65 -22.63
CA ARG A 112 -5.56 1.72 -23.23
C ARG A 112 -4.71 2.62 -24.10
N GLU A 113 -3.53 3.02 -23.61
CA GLU A 113 -2.57 3.83 -24.35
C GLU A 113 -2.12 3.14 -25.64
N ALA A 114 -1.80 1.84 -25.58
CA ALA A 114 -1.43 1.04 -26.76
C ALA A 114 -2.52 1.01 -27.85
N ARG A 115 -3.78 1.26 -27.48
CA ARG A 115 -4.93 1.32 -28.40
C ARG A 115 -5.39 2.74 -28.71
N GLN A 116 -4.63 3.76 -28.29
CA GLN A 116 -4.98 5.17 -28.46
C GLN A 116 -6.34 5.52 -27.82
N LEU A 117 -6.67 4.86 -26.70
CA LEU A 117 -7.84 5.13 -25.88
C LEU A 117 -7.43 6.00 -24.68
N ASP A 118 -8.40 6.72 -24.11
CA ASP A 118 -8.21 7.46 -22.86
C ASP A 118 -7.74 6.51 -21.74
N PRO A 119 -6.56 6.76 -21.12
CA PRO A 119 -6.04 5.93 -20.03
C PRO A 119 -6.90 5.96 -18.77
N LYS A 120 -7.82 6.91 -18.62
CA LYS A 120 -8.72 7.00 -17.46
C LYS A 120 -9.64 5.78 -17.36
N HIS A 121 -9.70 5.19 -16.17
CA HIS A 121 -10.54 4.04 -15.86
C HIS A 121 -10.90 4.02 -14.36
N ASP A 122 -11.93 3.26 -14.01
CA ASP A 122 -12.60 3.36 -12.70
C ASP A 122 -11.71 3.05 -11.49
N LYS A 123 -10.66 2.23 -11.65
CA LYS A 123 -9.73 1.85 -10.57
C LYS A 123 -8.28 1.87 -11.03
N CYS A 124 -7.70 3.08 -11.06
CA CYS A 124 -6.29 3.28 -11.38
C CYS A 124 -5.47 3.49 -10.10
N TYR A 125 -4.49 2.63 -9.86
CA TYR A 125 -3.55 2.75 -8.74
C TYR A 125 -2.22 3.42 -9.12
N LYS A 126 -2.06 3.86 -10.38
CA LYS A 126 -0.89 4.63 -10.83
C LYS A 126 -0.98 6.03 -10.25
N ASN A 127 -0.04 6.36 -9.37
CA ASN A 127 0.01 7.61 -8.61
C ASN A 127 1.42 8.21 -8.51
N TRP A 128 2.37 7.72 -9.32
CA TRP A 128 3.75 8.18 -9.31
C TRP A 128 4.35 8.26 -10.70
N ASP A 129 4.82 9.44 -11.09
CA ASP A 129 5.54 9.64 -12.36
C ASP A 129 7.04 9.96 -12.15
N GLY A 130 7.47 10.09 -10.90
CA GLY A 130 8.85 10.42 -10.53
C GLY A 130 9.87 9.27 -10.63
N ALA A 131 11.09 9.57 -10.19
CA ALA A 131 12.15 8.56 -10.04
C ALA A 131 11.81 7.58 -8.92
N SER A 132 12.15 6.29 -9.07
CA SER A 132 11.81 5.29 -8.03
C SER A 132 12.58 5.52 -6.73
N ALA A 133 13.76 6.13 -6.80
CA ALA A 133 14.54 6.52 -5.61
C ALA A 133 13.88 7.62 -4.77
N SER A 134 12.96 8.40 -5.36
CA SER A 134 12.28 9.49 -4.67
C SER A 134 10.96 9.07 -4.04
N MET A 135 10.50 7.84 -4.28
CA MET A 135 9.22 7.33 -3.74
C MET A 135 9.22 7.33 -2.21
N GLU A 136 10.28 6.83 -1.56
CA GLU A 136 10.32 6.70 -0.09
C GLU A 136 10.17 8.06 0.60
N LYS A 137 10.94 9.06 0.16
CA LYS A 137 10.83 10.41 0.72
C LYS A 137 9.44 11.00 0.52
N ASP A 138 8.86 10.79 -0.67
CA ASP A 138 7.53 11.32 -0.98
C ASP A 138 6.44 10.67 -0.11
N MET A 139 6.49 9.35 0.04
CA MET A 139 5.53 8.60 0.85
C MET A 139 5.59 8.92 2.35
N LEU A 140 6.71 9.46 2.86
CA LEU A 140 6.86 9.84 4.27
C LEU A 140 6.45 11.29 4.58
N VAL A 141 6.31 12.13 3.55
CA VAL A 141 6.00 13.56 3.70
C VAL A 141 4.53 13.86 3.40
N GLU A 142 3.86 12.97 2.65
CA GLU A 142 2.44 13.07 2.26
C GLU A 142 1.48 13.10 3.46
#